data_AF-A0A3D1RHK3-F1
#
_entry.id   AF-A0A3D1RHK3-F1
#
_cell.length_a   1.000
_cell.length_b   1.000
_cell.length_c   1.000
_cell.angle_alpha   90.00
_cell.angle_beta   90.00
_cell.angle_gamma   90.00
#
_symmetry.space_group_name_H-M   'P 1'
#
loop_
_entity.id
_entity.type
_entity.pdbx_description
1 polymer ?
#
loop_
_entity_poly.entity_id
_entity_poly.type
_entity_poly.pdbx_seq_one_letter_code
_entity_poly.pdbx_strand_id
1 'polypeptide(L)' 'MQIFKSKHNGLDFCQIYATKDELQNEEIQEKINNIKKSESKVAMFVSGDDEYLKIIERIIMLEVEKRNVL' A
#
# COMPACT_ATOMS: atom_id res chain seq x y z
N MET A 1 6.48 -2.30 -11.32
CA MET A 1 5.56 -2.51 -10.19
C MET A 1 6.14 -3.60 -9.32
N GLN A 2 6.13 -3.40 -8.01
CA GLN A 2 6.50 -4.39 -7.00
C GLN A 2 5.33 -4.60 -6.05
N ILE A 3 5.12 -5.84 -5.61
CA ILE A 3 4.02 -6.21 -4.71
C ILE A 3 4.63 -6.98 -3.53
N PHE A 4 4.32 -6.54 -2.32
CA PHE A 4 4.72 -7.18 -1.09
C PHE A 4 3.49 -7.61 -0.30
N LYS A 5 3.50 -8.85 0.19
CA LYS A 5 2.45 -9.38 1.07
C LYS A 5 3.04 -9.58 2.46
N SER A 6 2.28 -9.19 3.49
CA SER A 6 2.68 -9.32 4.89
C SER A 6 1.50 -9.69 5.76
N LYS A 7 1.74 -10.41 6.85
CA LYS A 7 0.71 -10.79 7.81
C LYS A 7 1.01 -10.16 9.17
N HIS A 8 0.10 -9.37 9.72
CA HIS A 8 0.23 -8.77 11.04
C HIS A 8 -1.04 -8.98 11.86
N ASN A 9 -0.90 -9.50 13.08
CA ASN A 9 -2.00 -9.81 14.00
C ASN A 9 -3.12 -10.66 13.34
N GLY A 10 -2.73 -11.65 12.52
CA GLY A 10 -3.67 -12.52 11.80
C GLY A 10 -4.31 -11.89 10.56
N LEU A 11 -4.07 -10.61 10.28
CA LEU A 11 -4.57 -9.90 9.11
C LEU A 11 -3.55 -9.93 7.97
N ASP A 12 -4.02 -10.18 6.77
CA ASP A 12 -3.22 -10.15 5.55
C ASP A 12 -3.24 -8.73 4.94
N PHE A 13 -2.05 -8.25 4.56
CA PHE A 13 -1.82 -6.94 3.97
C PHE A 13 -1.07 -7.08 2.66
N CYS A 14 -1.46 -6.27 1.68
CA CYS A 14 -0.79 -6.16 0.40
C CYS A 14 -0.32 -4.73 0.18
N GLN A 15 0.97 -4.55 -0.12
CA GLN A 15 1.59 -3.27 -0.43
C GLN A 15 2.02 -3.28 -1.89
N ILE A 16 1.53 -2.32 -2.66
CA ILE A 16 1.83 -2.20 -4.09
C ILE A 16 2.67 -0.95 -4.31
N TYR A 17 3.84 -1.09 -4.93
CA TYR A 17 4.72 -0.01 -5.32
C TYR A 17 4.74 0.09 -6.84
N ALA A 18 4.30 1.23 -7.39
CA ALA A 18 4.25 1.45 -8.83
C ALA A 18 4.71 2.87 -9.18
N THR A 19 5.18 3.11 -10.41
CA THR A 19 5.37 4.48 -10.93
C THR A 19 4.05 5.04 -11.48
N LYS A 20 3.99 6.35 -11.73
CA LYS A 20 2.84 6.99 -12.40
C LYS A 20 2.60 6.37 -13.79
N ASP A 21 3.64 6.11 -14.58
CA ASP A 21 3.54 5.48 -15.89
C ASP A 21 3.00 4.04 -15.82
N GLU A 22 3.44 3.27 -14.84
CA GLU A 22 2.96 1.90 -14.63
C GLU A 22 1.46 1.88 -14.30
N LEU A 23 0.97 2.88 -13.57
CA LEU A 23 -0.46 2.99 -13.26
C LEU A 23 -1.33 3.38 -14.46
N GLN A 24 -0.76 3.89 -15.54
CA GLN A 24 -1.50 4.17 -16.77
C GLN A 24 -1.68 2.92 -17.64
N ASN A 25 -0.96 1.84 -17.37
CA ASN A 25 -1.07 0.59 -18.11
C ASN A 25 -2.32 -0.20 -17.66
N GLU A 26 -3.19 -0.53 -18.62
CA GLU A 26 -4.46 -1.25 -18.38
C GLU A 26 -4.26 -2.63 -17.71
N GLU A 27 -3.23 -3.38 -18.11
CA GLU A 27 -2.90 -4.69 -17.53
C GLU A 27 -2.51 -4.56 -16.04
N ILE A 28 -1.80 -3.48 -15.70
CA ILE A 28 -1.40 -3.19 -14.32
C ILE A 28 -2.63 -2.76 -13.49
N GLN A 29 -3.52 -1.95 -14.05
CA GLN A 29 -4.78 -1.58 -13.39
C GLN A 29 -5.66 -2.79 -13.13
N GLU A 30 -5.77 -3.71 -14.09
CA GLU A 30 -6.52 -4.96 -13.92
C GLU A 30 -5.93 -5.83 -12.80
N LYS A 31 -4.60 -5.98 -12.77
CA LYS A 31 -3.89 -6.68 -11.68
C LYS A 31 -4.17 -6.05 -10.31
N ILE A 32 -4.10 -4.72 -10.20
CA ILE A 32 -4.39 -4.00 -8.95
C ILE A 32 -5.84 -4.23 -8.51
N ASN A 33 -6.79 -4.18 -9.45
CA ASN A 33 -8.20 -4.41 -9.16
C ASN A 33 -8.47 -5.84 -8.69
N ASN A 34 -7.78 -6.83 -9.25
CA ASN A 34 -7.88 -8.21 -8.80
C ASN A 34 -7.32 -8.38 -7.38
N ILE A 35 -6.17 -7.75 -7.08
CA ILE A 35 -5.58 -7.76 -5.73
C ILE A 35 -6.53 -7.10 -4.72
N LYS A 36 -7.16 -5.98 -5.06
CA LYS A 36 -8.16 -5.30 -4.21
C LYS A 36 -9.40 -6.15 -3.95
N LYS A 37 -9.81 -6.99 -4.91
CA LYS A 37 -10.94 -7.92 -4.74
C LYS A 37 -10.59 -9.12 -3.86
N SER A 38 -9.35 -9.61 -3.93
CA SER A 38 -8.92 -10.82 -3.21
C SER A 38 -8.39 -10.56 -1.81
N GLU A 39 -7.83 -9.38 -1.53
CA GLU A 39 -7.15 -9.05 -0.26
C GLU A 39 -7.99 -8.09 0.59
N SER A 40 -8.14 -8.37 1.89
CA SER A 40 -9.01 -7.58 2.78
C SER A 40 -8.46 -6.20 3.13
N LYS A 41 -7.14 -5.95 2.99
CA LYS A 41 -6.49 -4.66 3.31
C LYS A 41 -5.31 -4.38 2.36
N VAL A 42 -5.51 -3.48 1.39
CA VAL A 42 -4.49 -3.08 0.39
C VAL A 42 -4.01 -1.65 0.63
N ALA A 43 -2.70 -1.44 0.67
CA ALA A 43 -2.04 -0.14 0.64
C ALA A 43 -1.30 0.03 -0.70
N MET A 44 -1.43 1.19 -1.34
CA MET A 44 -0.80 1.47 -2.63
C MET A 44 0.11 2.70 -2.51
N PHE A 45 1.36 2.55 -2.94
CA PHE A 45 2.41 3.55 -2.90
C PHE A 45 2.84 3.86 -4.35
N VAL A 46 2.83 5.14 -4.70
CA VAL A 46 3.13 5.60 -6.06
C VAL A 46 4.43 6.40 -6.03
N SER A 47 5.45 5.95 -6.77
CA SER A 47 6.71 6.66 -6.94
C SER A 47 6.57 7.79 -7.97
N GLY A 48 7.19 8.94 -7.69
CA GLY A 48 7.01 10.18 -8.45
C GLY A 48 6.11 11.24 -7.79
N ASP A 49 5.67 11.00 -6.55
CA ASP A 49 5.36 12.07 -5.60
C ASP A 49 6.53 12.15 -4.62
N ASP A 50 7.14 13.34 -4.48
CA ASP A 50 8.25 13.61 -3.55
C ASP A 50 7.90 13.30 -2.08
N GLU A 51 6.64 13.00 -1.79
CA GLU A 51 6.12 12.78 -0.45
C GLU A 51 6.07 11.30 -0.01
N TYR A 52 6.61 10.35 -0.78
CA TYR A 52 6.63 8.93 -0.41
C TYR A 52 7.11 8.67 1.03
N LEU A 53 8.23 9.30 1.42
CA LEU A 53 8.77 9.19 2.79
C LEU A 53 7.83 9.81 3.82
N LYS A 54 7.18 10.94 3.50
CA LYS A 54 6.21 11.60 4.39
C LYS A 54 4.95 10.77 4.58
N ILE A 55 4.49 10.08 3.53
CA ILE A 55 3.33 9.20 3.61
C ILE A 55 3.62 8.01 4.52
N ILE A 56 4.81 7.39 4.36
CA ILE A 56 5.26 6.31 5.26
C ILE A 56 5.38 6.82 6.70
N GLU A 57 6.01 7.96 6.92
CA GLU A 57 6.15 8.59 8.24
C GLU A 57 4.78 8.81 8.89
N ARG A 58 3.80 9.33 8.14
CA ARG A 58 2.44 9.55 8.62
C ARG A 58 1.70 8.25 8.97
N ILE A 59 1.88 7.19 8.17
CA ILE A 59 1.30 5.87 8.45
C ILE A 59 1.90 5.30 9.74
N ILE A 60 3.22 5.41 9.92
CA ILE A 60 3.91 4.95 11.13
C ILE A 60 3.44 5.75 12.35
N MET A 61 3.35 7.08 12.27
CA MET A 61 2.86 7.92 13.38
C MET A 61 1.44 7.53 13.81
N LEU A 62 0.51 7.37 12.86
CA LEU A 62 -0.87 6.99 13.15
C LEU A 62 -0.97 5.61 13.83
N GLU A 63 -0.09 4.67 13.46
CA GLU A 63 -0.06 3.34 14.06
C GLU A 63 0.54 3.37 15.48
N VAL A 64 1.55 4.20 15.72
CA VAL A 64 2.12 4.42 17.06
C VAL A 64 1.10 5.11 17.98
N GLU A 65 0.41 6.14 17.50
CA GLU A 65 -0.66 6.82 18.26
C GLU A 65 -1.75 5.85 18.69
N LYS A 66 -2.24 4.99 17.78
CA LYS A 66 -3.24 3.97 18.13
C LYS A 66 -2.80 3.03 19.24
N ARG A 67 -1.50 2.71 19.32
CA ARG A 67 -0.94 1.81 20.34
C ARG A 67 -0.75 2.49 21.70
N ASN A 68 -0.55 3.80 21.73
CA ASN A 68 -0.36 4.56 22.97
C ASN A 68 -1.67 5.03 23.62
N VAL A 69 -2.81 4.85 22.96
CA VAL A 69 -4.16 5.19 23.48
C VAL A 69 -4.86 3.96 24.10
N LEU A 70 -4.20 2.79 24.12
CA LEU A 70 -4.59 1.57 24.83
C LEU A 70 -3.65 1.32 26.01
#